data_AF-A0A1L3F6H0-F1
#
_entry.id   AF-A0A1L3F6H0-F1
#
_cell.length_a   1.000
_cell.length_b   1.000
_cell.length_c   1.000
_cell.angle_alpha   90.00
_cell.angle_beta   90.00
_cell.angle_gamma   90.00
#
_symmetry.space_group_name_H-M   'P 1'
#
loop_
_entity.id
_entity.type
_entity.pdbx_description
1 polymer ?
#
loop_
_entity_poly.entity_id
_entity_poly.type
_entity_poly.pdbx_seq_one_letter_code
_entity_poly.pdbx_strand_id
1 'polypeptide(L)'
;MSAMLQNMELIVQRSLPTLDVESLECCEAKEALFRSKDGFLLYLTDGAPPPLGRERLVPLSLRQALLWLNENQLSEAGSFWA
;
A
#
# COMPACT_ATOMS: atom_id res chain seq x y z
N MET A 1 -22.47 -4.30 25.21
CA MET A 1 -21.87 -3.05 24.68
C MET A 1 -20.69 -3.44 23.79
N SER A 2 -20.93 -3.73 22.51
CA SER A 2 -19.88 -3.95 21.50
C SER A 2 -20.13 -2.94 20.39
N ALA A 3 -19.70 -1.70 20.65
CA ALA A 3 -19.59 -0.68 19.62
C ALA A 3 -18.16 -0.74 19.08
N MET A 4 -17.99 -0.54 17.77
CA MET A 4 -16.71 -0.24 17.10
C MET A 4 -15.84 -1.41 16.59
N LEU A 5 -16.40 -2.34 15.81
CA LEU A 5 -15.64 -2.74 14.61
C LEU A 5 -16.08 -1.79 13.50
N GLN A 6 -15.48 -0.60 13.47
CA GLN A 6 -15.64 0.30 12.34
C GLN A 6 -14.97 -0.38 11.14
N ASN A 7 -15.78 -0.77 10.15
CA ASN A 7 -15.37 -1.48 8.93
C ASN A 7 -14.10 -0.89 8.30
N MET A 8 -12.98 -1.57 8.48
CA MET A 8 -11.77 -1.36 7.69
C MET A 8 -11.84 -2.35 6.53
N GLU A 9 -11.94 -1.83 5.32
CA GLU A 9 -12.13 -2.62 4.10
C GLU A 9 -10.85 -2.57 3.27
N LEU A 10 -10.34 -3.75 2.91
CA LEU A 10 -9.22 -3.84 1.98
C LEU A 10 -9.72 -3.45 0.58
N ILE A 11 -9.11 -2.42 0.00
CA ILE A 11 -9.45 -1.94 -1.35
C ILE A 11 -8.56 -2.63 -2.38
N VAL A 12 -7.25 -2.63 -2.16
CA VAL A 12 -6.24 -3.22 -3.06
C VAL A 12 -5.08 -3.74 -2.24
N GLN A 13 -4.52 -4.87 -2.64
CA GLN A 13 -3.24 -5.38 -2.17
C GLN A 13 -2.37 -5.72 -3.38
N ARG A 14 -1.09 -5.35 -3.33
CA ARG A 14 -0.08 -5.70 -4.34
C ARG A 14 1.19 -6.23 -3.68
N SER A 15 1.82 -7.22 -4.30
CA SER A 15 3.18 -7.64 -3.98
C SER A 15 4.12 -7.07 -5.04
N LEU A 16 5.24 -6.51 -4.63
CA LEU A 16 6.25 -5.92 -5.50
C LEU A 16 7.59 -6.64 -5.28
N PRO A 17 8.30 -7.02 -6.35
CA PRO A 17 9.67 -7.51 -6.21
C PRO A 17 10.56 -6.36 -5.78
N THR A 18 11.33 -6.57 -4.72
CA THR A 18 12.26 -5.60 -4.14
C THR A 18 13.59 -6.28 -3.86
N LEU A 19 14.65 -5.49 -3.73
CA LEU A 19 15.94 -5.97 -3.26
C LEU A 19 16.12 -5.52 -1.83
N ASP A 20 16.40 -6.44 -0.91
CA ASP A 20 16.78 -6.05 0.44
C ASP A 20 18.15 -5.35 0.41
N VAL A 21 18.24 -4.18 1.04
CA VAL A 21 19.44 -3.33 0.96
C VAL A 21 20.62 -3.93 1.74
N GLU A 22 20.34 -4.78 2.75
CA GLU A 22 21.37 -5.36 3.61
C GLU A 22 21.87 -6.71 3.05
N SER A 23 20.97 -7.62 2.68
CA SER A 23 21.31 -8.94 2.17
C SER A 23 21.53 -8.98 0.66
N LEU A 24 21.06 -7.97 -0.08
CA LEU A 24 21.01 -7.93 -1.55
C LEU A 24 20.23 -9.10 -2.16
N GLU A 25 19.34 -9.71 -1.38
CA GLU A 25 18.47 -10.78 -1.84
C GLU A 25 17.15 -10.22 -2.40
N CYS A 26 16.57 -10.94 -3.35
CA CYS A 26 15.24 -10.63 -3.84
C CYS A 26 14.20 -10.95 -2.77
N CYS A 27 13.38 -9.96 -2.41
CA CYS A 27 12.30 -10.08 -1.45
C CYS A 27 10.99 -9.54 -2.04
N GLU A 28 9.86 -9.97 -1.51
CA GLU A 28 8.55 -9.44 -1.88
C GLU A 28 8.08 -8.39 -0.89
N ALA A 29 8.09 -7.12 -1.30
CA ALA A 29 7.39 -6.08 -0.56
C ALA A 29 5.88 -6.25 -0.74
N LYS A 30 5.11 -5.87 0.28
CA LYS A 30 3.65 -5.85 0.19
C LYS A 30 3.15 -4.46 0.46
N GLU A 31 2.21 -4.05 -0.35
CA GLU A 31 1.47 -2.82 -0.16
C GLU A 31 -0.02 -3.13 -0.12
N ALA A 32 -0.74 -2.57 0.84
CA ALA A 32 -2.18 -2.75 0.96
C ALA A 32 -2.85 -1.42 1.31
N LEU A 33 -3.85 -1.03 0.51
CA LEU A 33 -4.66 0.15 0.76
C LEU A 33 -5.98 -0.28 1.39
N PHE A 34 -6.28 0.33 2.52
CA PHE A 34 -7.51 0.14 3.25
C PHE A 34 -8.34 1.42 3.25
N ARG A 35 -9.65 1.24 3.25
CA ARG A 35 -10.62 2.29 3.53
C ARG A 35 -11.12 2.10 4.95
N SER A 36 -11.12 3.18 5.72
CA SER A 36 -11.76 3.28 7.04
C SER A 36 -12.86 4.35 6.99
N LYS A 37 -13.59 4.51 8.09
CA LYS A 37 -14.57 5.59 8.25
C LYS A 37 -13.93 6.97 8.22
N ASP A 38 -12.69 7.07 8.69
CA ASP A 38 -11.97 8.35 8.83
C ASP A 38 -11.10 8.70 7.61
N GLY A 39 -11.00 7.81 6.61
CA GLY A 39 -10.17 8.04 5.43
C GLY A 39 -9.52 6.76 4.89
N PHE A 40 -8.27 6.88 4.45
CA PHE A 40 -7.52 5.78 3.84
C PHE A 40 -6.24 5.51 4.61
N LEU A 41 -5.85 4.24 4.66
CA LEU A 41 -4.61 3.79 5.30
C LEU A 41 -3.83 2.92 4.32
N LEU A 42 -2.58 3.29 4.07
CA LEU A 42 -1.66 2.51 3.27
C LEU A 42 -0.72 1.74 4.20
N TYR A 43 -0.76 0.42 4.11
CA TYR A 43 0.18 -0.49 4.73
C TYR A 43 1.31 -0.81 3.75
N LEU A 44 2.54 -0.69 4.20
CA LEU A 44 3.75 -1.01 3.43
C LEU A 44 4.64 -1.92 4.26
N THR A 45 5.29 -2.88 3.61
CA THR A 45 6.29 -3.73 4.22
C THR A 45 7.35 -4.15 3.22
N ASP A 46 8.60 -4.14 3.66
CA ASP A 46 9.77 -4.49 2.86
C ASP A 46 10.14 -5.96 3.10
N GLY A 47 9.63 -6.86 2.25
CA GLY A 47 9.98 -8.29 2.28
C GLY A 47 9.17 -9.13 3.26
N ALA A 48 9.16 -10.45 3.00
CA ALA A 48 8.61 -11.45 3.92
C ALA A 48 9.71 -12.46 4.30
N PRO A 49 9.92 -12.73 5.60
CA PRO A 49 9.28 -12.09 6.76
C PRO A 49 9.80 -10.66 6.96
N PRO A 50 8.94 -9.68 7.30
CA PRO A 50 9.41 -8.33 7.58
C PRO A 50 10.36 -8.35 8.77
N PRO A 51 11.54 -7.73 8.65
CA PRO A 51 12.34 -7.43 9.83
C PRO A 51 11.48 -6.57 10.77
N LEU A 52 11.50 -6.90 12.08
CA LEU A 52 10.78 -6.14 13.10
C LEU A 52 11.04 -4.62 12.92
N GLY A 53 9.97 -3.85 12.68
CA GLY A 53 10.05 -2.39 12.52
C GLY A 53 10.15 -1.85 11.09
N ARG A 54 10.08 -2.70 10.05
CA ARG A 54 10.00 -2.23 8.65
C ARG A 54 8.57 -2.15 8.09
N GLU A 55 7.56 -2.41 8.93
CA GLU A 55 6.16 -2.16 8.58
C GLU A 55 5.82 -0.69 8.78
N ARG A 56 5.10 -0.10 7.81
CA ARG A 56 4.64 1.29 7.89
C ARG A 56 3.15 1.36 7.62
N LEU A 57 2.47 2.14 8.47
CA LEU A 57 1.07 2.54 8.28
C LEU A 57 1.04 4.03 8.00
N VAL A 58 0.64 4.40 6.79
CA VAL A 58 0.62 5.78 6.31
C VAL A 58 -0.83 6.22 6.09
N PRO A 59 -1.36 7.19 6.85
CA PRO A 59 -2.68 7.74 6.59
C PRO A 59 -2.64 8.58 5.32
N LEU A 60 -3.61 8.38 4.44
CA LEU A 60 -3.73 9.09 3.17
C LEU A 60 -5.03 9.88 3.09
N SER A 61 -4.94 11.09 2.55
CA SER A 61 -6.12 11.80 2.04
C SER A 61 -6.71 11.08 0.82
N LEU A 62 -7.97 11.35 0.49
CA LEU A 62 -8.63 10.81 -0.70
C LEU A 62 -7.80 11.02 -1.98
N ARG A 63 -7.23 12.22 -2.17
CA ARG A 63 -6.39 12.53 -3.33
C ARG A 63 -5.13 11.65 -3.38
N GLN A 64 -4.45 11.48 -2.25
CA GLN A 64 -3.24 10.66 -2.19
C GLN A 64 -3.55 9.18 -2.43
N ALA A 65 -4.66 8.68 -1.88
CA ALA A 65 -5.11 7.30 -2.13
C ALA A 65 -5.42 7.06 -3.62
N LEU A 66 -6.09 8.01 -4.28
CA LEU A 66 -6.36 7.94 -5.72
C LEU A 66 -5.08 8.01 -6.56
N LEU A 67 -4.13 8.88 -6.21
CA LEU A 67 -2.85 8.94 -6.91
C LEU A 67 -2.08 7.61 -6.78
N TRP A 68 -1.97 7.07 -5.57
CA TRP A 68 -1.31 5.79 -5.32
C TRP A 68 -1.97 4.61 -6.05
N LEU A 69 -3.30 4.58 -6.15
CA LEU A 69 -4.03 3.56 -6.92
C LEU A 69 -3.68 3.60 -8.42
N ASN A 70 -3.39 4.78 -8.95
CA ASN A 70 -3.13 5.00 -10.38
C ASN A 70 -1.63 5.02 -10.74
N GLU A 71 -0.72 4.98 -9.77
CA GLU A 71 0.73 5.11 -9.98
C GLU A 71 1.29 4.06 -10.96
N ASN A 72 0.77 2.83 -10.91
CA ASN A 72 1.15 1.75 -11.84
C ASN A 72 0.48 1.85 -13.22
N GLN A 73 -0.53 2.69 -13.39
CA GLN A 73 -1.19 2.90 -14.67
C GLN A 73 -0.49 3.98 -15.50
N LEU A 74 0.25 4.90 -14.87
CA LEU A 74 0.92 6.01 -15.56
C LEU A 74 2.09 5.57 -16.47
N SER A 75 2.68 4.39 -16.24
CA SER A 75 3.70 3.83 -17.13
C SER A 75 3.14 3.28 -18.45
N GLU A 76 1.83 2.97 -18.52
CA GLU A 76 1.18 2.47 -19.76
C GLU A 76 0.07 3.40 -20.30
N ALA A 77 -0.51 4.27 -19.47
CA ALA A 77 -1.67 5.10 -19.82
C ALA A 77 -1.32 6.56 -20.20
N GLY A 78 -0.06 6.85 -20.50
CA GLY A 78 0.41 8.17 -20.96
C GLY A 78 -0.20 8.64 -22.30
N SER A 79 -1.06 7.85 -22.94
CA SER A 79 -1.69 8.17 -24.22
C SER A 79 -3.17 8.54 -24.15
N PHE A 80 -3.84 8.45 -22.99
CA PHE A 80 -5.31 8.66 -22.95
C PHE A 80 -5.72 10.14 -22.82
N TRP A 81 -4.83 11.01 -22.36
CA TRP A 81 -5.07 12.46 -22.20
C TRP A 81 -4.13 13.33 -23.04
N ALA A 82 -3.55 12.78 -24.12
CA ALA A 82 -2.77 13.53 -25.09
C ALA A 82 -3.66 14.09 -26.22
#